data_AF-X1J8F8-F1
#
_entry.id   AF-X1J8F8-F1
#
_cell.length_a   1.000
_cell.length_b   1.000
_cell.length_c   1.000
_cell.angle_alpha   90.00
_cell.angle_beta   90.00
_cell.angle_gamma   90.00
#
_symmetry.space_group_name_H-M   'P 1'
#
loop_
_entity.id
_entity.type
_entity.pdbx_description
1 polymer ?
#
loop_
_entity_poly.entity_id
_entity_poly.type
_entity_poly.pdbx_seq_one_letter_code
_entity_poly.pdbx_strand_id
1 'polypeptide(L)'
;PDSDWEYNKIGIAGPPIKTKQGWFLIYHGTSKEKRYCLGAALLDLDDPSKVLARQSEPILEPELDWEVNGYIPKVVFSCGQAETGDRILVYYGGADTVIGVAGIEKKDIKFS
;
A
#
# COMPACT_ATOMS: atom_id res chain seq x y z
N PRO A 1 13.24 6.18 4.16
CA PRO A 1 13.13 5.38 2.93
C PRO A 1 14.25 4.36 2.94
N ASP A 2 13.89 3.12 3.21
CA ASP A 2 14.85 2.12 3.69
C ASP A 2 15.01 0.97 2.70
N SER A 3 14.33 1.05 1.54
CA SER A 3 14.30 0.02 0.50
C SER A 3 14.19 0.63 -0.90
N ASP A 4 14.67 -0.07 -1.92
CA ASP A 4 14.81 0.45 -3.29
C ASP A 4 13.46 0.85 -3.93
N TRP A 5 12.38 0.15 -3.59
CA TRP A 5 11.05 0.42 -4.15
C TRP A 5 10.39 1.69 -3.60
N GLU A 6 10.87 2.21 -2.47
CA GLU A 6 10.35 3.42 -1.81
C GLU A 6 11.38 4.57 -1.74
N TYR A 7 12.45 4.46 -2.52
CA TYR A 7 13.62 5.33 -2.52
C TYR A 7 13.32 6.84 -2.57
N ASN A 8 12.46 7.28 -3.49
CA ASN A 8 12.29 8.71 -3.80
C ASN A 8 11.36 9.41 -2.80
N LYS A 9 10.16 8.87 -2.64
CA LYS A 9 9.10 9.42 -1.77
C LYS A 9 8.13 8.32 -1.36
N ILE A 10 7.46 8.58 -0.24
CA ILE A 10 6.35 7.79 0.27
C ILE A 10 5.17 8.71 0.58
N GLY A 11 3.97 8.14 0.59
CA GLY A 11 2.76 8.86 0.98
C GLY A 11 1.64 7.90 1.38
N ILE A 12 0.79 8.35 2.29
CA ILE A 12 -0.36 7.56 2.75
C ILE A 12 -1.29 7.26 1.57
N ALA A 13 -1.78 6.02 1.49
CA ALA A 13 -2.79 5.65 0.50
C ALA A 13 -4.18 6.04 1.02
N GLY A 14 -4.54 5.55 2.20
CA GLY A 14 -5.81 5.84 2.86
C GLY A 14 -5.71 5.86 4.37
N PRO A 15 -6.81 6.18 5.08
CA PRO A 15 -6.82 6.20 6.54
C PRO A 15 -6.31 4.88 7.15
N PRO A 16 -5.50 4.89 8.22
CA PRO A 16 -5.04 3.66 8.86
C PRO A 16 -6.22 2.86 9.43
N ILE A 17 -6.14 1.53 9.36
CA ILE A 17 -7.16 0.62 9.89
C ILE A 17 -6.75 0.14 11.28
N LYS A 18 -7.64 0.28 12.26
CA LYS A 18 -7.37 -0.20 13.62
C LYS A 18 -7.38 -1.73 13.66
N THR A 19 -6.32 -2.33 14.18
CA THR A 19 -6.22 -3.77 14.43
C THR A 19 -5.90 -4.06 15.89
N LYS A 20 -5.88 -5.34 16.28
CA LYS A 20 -5.43 -5.75 17.62
C LYS A 20 -3.93 -5.54 17.84
N GLN A 21 -3.14 -5.44 16.77
CA GLN A 21 -1.68 -5.32 16.82
C GLN A 21 -1.21 -3.85 16.74
N GLY A 22 -2.04 -2.93 16.24
CA GLY A 22 -1.63 -1.58 15.86
C GLY A 22 -2.55 -0.95 14.83
N TRP A 23 -2.22 0.26 14.39
CA TRP A 23 -2.80 0.86 13.19
C TRP A 23 -2.12 0.27 11.95
N PHE A 24 -2.88 -0.47 11.15
CA PHE A 24 -2.45 -0.98 9.85
C PHE A 24 -2.52 0.14 8.81
N LEU A 25 -1.37 0.59 8.35
CA LEU A 25 -1.21 1.68 7.40
C LEU A 25 -0.79 1.12 6.04
N ILE A 26 -1.59 1.38 5.01
CA ILE A 26 -1.18 1.19 3.61
C ILE A 26 -0.64 2.52 3.09
N TYR A 27 0.51 2.48 2.44
CA TYR A 27 1.16 3.64 1.86
C TYR A 27 1.73 3.30 0.49
N HIS A 28 1.91 4.31 -0.37
CA HIS A 28 2.64 4.15 -1.63
C HIS A 28 4.10 4.54 -1.46
N GLY A 29 4.97 3.89 -2.21
CA GLY A 29 6.39 4.20 -2.34
C GLY A 29 6.79 4.32 -3.81
N THR A 30 7.85 5.07 -4.06
CA THR A 30 8.38 5.28 -5.43
C THR A 30 9.83 4.87 -5.55
N SER A 31 10.12 4.00 -6.52
CA SER A 31 11.49 3.60 -6.81
C SER A 31 12.25 4.72 -7.51
N LYS A 32 13.57 4.55 -7.64
CA LYS A 32 14.44 5.47 -8.38
C LYS A 32 13.99 5.67 -9.84
N GLU A 33 13.47 4.63 -10.47
CA GLU A 33 12.91 4.58 -11.82
C GLU A 33 11.45 5.08 -11.89
N LYS A 34 10.95 5.69 -10.82
CA LYS A 34 9.58 6.20 -10.68
C LYS A 34 8.49 5.13 -10.80
N ARG A 35 8.80 3.87 -10.50
CA ARG A 35 7.80 2.82 -10.31
C ARG A 35 7.04 3.08 -9.01
N TYR A 36 5.70 3.08 -9.05
CA TYR A 36 4.87 3.22 -7.84
C TYR A 36 4.38 1.85 -7.40
N CYS A 37 4.62 1.53 -6.13
CA CYS A 37 4.12 0.33 -5.49
C CYS A 37 3.41 0.69 -4.17
N LEU A 38 2.58 -0.23 -3.66
CA LEU A 38 2.02 -0.13 -2.31
C LEU A 38 2.83 -0.98 -1.33
N GLY A 39 2.99 -0.47 -0.10
CA GLY A 39 3.52 -1.21 1.03
C GLY A 39 2.62 -1.06 2.25
N ALA A 40 3.04 -1.71 3.35
CA ALA A 40 2.34 -1.66 4.61
C ALA A 40 3.26 -1.41 5.81
N ALA A 41 2.75 -0.69 6.78
CA ALA A 41 3.36 -0.48 8.08
C ALA A 41 2.34 -0.73 9.20
N LEU A 42 2.84 -1.06 10.37
CA LEU A 42 2.09 -1.15 11.61
C LEU A 42 2.56 -0.03 12.54
N LEU A 43 1.63 0.81 13.00
CA LEU A 43 1.91 1.91 13.92
C LEU A 43 1.32 1.61 15.30
N ASP A 44 1.91 2.20 16.33
CA ASP A 44 1.44 2.05 17.72
C ASP A 44 0.03 2.65 17.91
N LEU A 45 -0.82 1.98 18.69
CA LEU A 45 -2.23 2.36 18.88
C LEU A 45 -2.40 3.68 19.64
N ASP A 46 -1.52 3.94 20.62
CA ASP A 46 -1.59 5.09 21.51
C ASP A 46 -0.78 6.27 20.94
N ASP A 47 0.34 5.98 20.28
CA ASP A 47 1.21 6.98 19.65
C ASP A 47 1.56 6.60 18.20
N PRO A 48 0.72 6.98 17.21
CA PRO A 48 0.90 6.56 15.82
C PRO A 48 2.14 7.16 15.14
N SER A 49 2.91 8.03 15.81
CA SER A 49 4.23 8.46 15.34
C SER A 49 5.27 7.34 15.43
N LYS A 50 5.03 6.32 16.26
CA LYS A 50 5.89 5.14 16.41
C LYS A 50 5.54 4.07 15.39
N VAL A 51 6.50 3.76 14.53
CA VAL A 51 6.43 2.63 13.59
C VAL A 51 6.88 1.36 14.32
N LEU A 52 5.96 0.41 14.50
CA LEU A 52 6.22 -0.88 15.14
C LEU A 52 6.83 -1.89 14.16
N ALA A 53 6.34 -1.89 12.92
CA ALA A 53 6.83 -2.75 11.86
C ALA A 53 6.56 -2.12 10.49
N ARG A 54 7.38 -2.47 9.50
CA ARG A 54 7.27 -1.98 8.12
C ARG A 54 7.78 -3.04 7.17
N GLN A 55 7.04 -3.30 6.09
CA GLN A 55 7.46 -4.27 5.08
C GLN A 55 8.68 -3.77 4.32
N SER A 56 9.66 -4.65 4.11
CA SER A 56 10.84 -4.35 3.29
C SER A 56 10.53 -4.42 1.79
N GLU A 57 9.52 -5.22 1.40
CA GLU A 57 9.07 -5.40 0.03
C GLU A 57 7.65 -4.84 -0.19
N PRO A 58 7.28 -4.50 -1.43
CA PRO A 58 5.91 -4.11 -1.75
C PRO A 58 4.88 -5.20 -1.43
N ILE A 59 3.68 -4.77 -1.05
CA ILE A 59 2.50 -5.65 -0.95
C ILE A 59 1.71 -5.73 -2.26
N LEU A 60 1.90 -4.75 -3.15
CA LEU A 60 1.33 -4.71 -4.49
C LEU A 60 2.26 -3.88 -5.40
N GLU A 61 2.60 -4.44 -6.55
CA GLU A 61 3.42 -3.80 -7.57
C GLU A 61 2.77 -3.93 -8.95
N PRO A 62 3.12 -3.06 -9.92
CA PRO A 62 2.52 -3.11 -11.25
C PRO A 62 3.06 -4.32 -12.02
N GLU A 63 2.20 -5.29 -12.27
CA GLU A 63 2.52 -6.53 -12.99
C GLU A 63 1.59 -6.75 -14.19
N LEU A 64 0.33 -6.34 -14.06
CA LEU A 64 -0.68 -6.52 -15.09
C LEU A 64 -0.48 -5.50 -16.21
N ASP A 65 -0.86 -5.89 -17.44
CA ASP A 65 -0.67 -5.06 -18.64
C ASP A 65 -1.19 -3.63 -18.46
N TRP A 66 -2.36 -3.48 -17.84
CA TRP A 66 -3.01 -2.19 -17.58
C TRP A 66 -2.43 -1.39 -16.39
N GLU A 67 -1.53 -1.97 -15.60
CA GLU A 67 -0.76 -1.29 -14.55
C GLU A 67 0.62 -0.85 -15.07
N VAL A 68 1.15 -1.61 -16.02
CA VAL A 68 2.44 -1.36 -16.66
C VAL A 68 2.30 -0.36 -17.81
N ASN A 69 1.20 -0.42 -18.56
CA ASN A 69 0.97 0.37 -19.76
C ASN A 69 -0.21 1.34 -19.57
N GLY A 70 0.04 2.65 -19.72
CA GLY A 70 -0.96 3.70 -19.60
C GLY A 70 -0.35 5.10 -19.69
N TYR A 71 -1.09 6.12 -19.24
CA TYR A 71 -0.63 7.52 -19.25
C TYR A 71 0.67 7.70 -18.48
N ILE A 72 0.77 7.14 -17.28
CA ILE A 72 2.03 7.00 -16.54
C ILE A 72 2.30 5.51 -16.35
N PRO A 73 3.33 4.93 -16.99
CA PRO A 73 3.58 3.49 -16.94
C PRO A 73 4.10 3.06 -15.55
N LYS A 74 3.88 1.78 -15.21
CA LYS A 74 4.36 1.13 -13.98
C LYS A 74 3.86 1.81 -12.70
N VAL A 75 2.54 1.98 -12.60
CA VAL A 75 1.89 2.59 -11.44
C VAL A 75 0.80 1.70 -10.88
N VAL A 76 0.92 1.41 -9.58
CA VAL A 76 -0.22 1.12 -8.71
C VAL A 76 -0.28 2.20 -7.61
N PHE A 77 -1.37 2.96 -7.57
CA PHE A 77 -1.53 4.08 -6.64
C PHE A 77 -2.90 4.06 -6.00
N SER A 78 -2.98 3.95 -4.68
CA SER A 78 -4.25 3.92 -3.95
C SER A 78 -4.51 5.23 -3.21
N CYS A 79 -5.78 5.60 -3.16
CA CYS A 79 -6.32 6.71 -2.36
C CYS A 79 -7.18 6.23 -1.18
N GLY A 80 -7.28 4.92 -0.97
CA GLY A 80 -8.10 4.37 0.10
C GLY A 80 -8.51 2.92 -0.10
N GLN A 81 -9.06 2.40 0.99
CA GLN A 81 -9.53 1.03 1.11
C GLN A 81 -10.87 1.00 1.84
N ALA A 82 -11.70 0.02 1.51
CA ALA A 82 -12.98 -0.23 2.15
C ALA A 82 -12.92 -1.50 2.99
N GLU A 83 -13.41 -1.44 4.21
CA GLU A 83 -13.64 -2.63 5.04
C GLU A 83 -15.00 -3.23 4.69
N THR A 84 -15.03 -4.50 4.29
CA THR A 84 -16.27 -5.23 3.98
C THR A 84 -16.25 -6.59 4.68
N GLY A 85 -17.00 -6.67 5.79
CA GLY A 85 -16.93 -7.82 6.71
C GLY A 85 -15.49 -8.06 7.18
N ASP A 86 -14.99 -9.27 6.89
CA ASP A 86 -13.63 -9.71 7.24
C ASP A 86 -12.58 -9.37 6.18
N ARG A 87 -12.92 -8.59 5.15
CA ARG A 87 -12.02 -8.19 4.07
C ARG A 87 -11.67 -6.71 4.09
N ILE A 88 -10.49 -6.42 3.57
CA ILE A 88 -10.07 -5.08 3.17
C ILE A 88 -9.95 -5.08 1.64
N LEU A 89 -10.65 -4.18 0.98
CA LEU A 89 -10.57 -3.95 -0.46
C LEU A 89 -9.82 -2.65 -0.73
N VAL A 90 -8.67 -2.73 -1.37
CA VAL A 90 -7.83 -1.59 -1.75
C VAL A 90 -8.16 -1.22 -3.19
N TYR A 91 -8.75 -0.05 -3.39
CA TYR A 91 -8.98 0.49 -4.73
C TYR A 91 -7.78 1.31 -5.15
N TYR A 92 -7.29 1.09 -6.37
CA TYR A 92 -6.08 1.73 -6.85
C TYR A 92 -6.18 2.12 -8.32
N GLY A 93 -5.49 3.19 -8.69
CA GLY A 93 -5.22 3.56 -10.07
C GLY A 93 -4.13 2.68 -10.66
N GLY A 94 -4.39 2.12 -11.83
CA GLY A 94 -3.42 1.43 -12.68
C GLY A 94 -2.95 2.36 -13.81
N ALA A 95 -1.64 2.55 -13.90
CA ALA A 95 -0.98 3.36 -14.94
C ALA A 95 -1.57 4.77 -15.19
N ASP A 96 -2.10 5.43 -14.14
CA ASP A 96 -2.87 6.68 -14.22
C ASP A 96 -4.02 6.67 -15.26
N THR A 97 -4.61 5.50 -15.50
CA THR A 97 -5.55 5.29 -16.62
C THR A 97 -6.82 4.55 -16.20
N VAL A 98 -6.69 3.52 -15.36
CA VAL A 98 -7.81 2.65 -14.97
C VAL A 98 -7.90 2.51 -13.45
N ILE A 99 -9.01 1.95 -12.96
CA ILE A 99 -9.18 1.59 -11.54
C ILE A 99 -9.20 0.07 -11.41
N GLY A 100 -8.35 -0.46 -10.54
CA GLY A 100 -8.32 -1.85 -10.09
C GLY A 100 -8.74 -2.00 -8.63
N VAL A 101 -8.93 -3.24 -8.19
CA VAL A 101 -9.18 -3.59 -6.79
C VAL A 101 -8.38 -4.83 -6.39
N ALA A 102 -7.67 -4.73 -5.27
CA ALA A 102 -7.00 -5.85 -4.62
C ALA A 102 -7.64 -6.11 -3.26
N GLY A 103 -7.67 -7.37 -2.82
CA GLY A 103 -8.34 -7.76 -1.59
C GLY A 103 -7.46 -8.60 -0.68
N ILE A 104 -7.56 -8.37 0.63
CA ILE A 104 -6.94 -9.21 1.66
C ILE A 104 -7.94 -9.51 2.78
N GLU A 105 -7.89 -10.71 3.34
CA GLU A 105 -8.64 -11.06 4.54
C GLU A 105 -7.94 -10.48 5.77
N LYS A 106 -8.68 -9.89 6.70
CA LYS A 106 -8.15 -9.28 7.94
C LYS A 106 -7.32 -10.25 8.78
N LYS A 107 -7.66 -11.55 8.74
CA LYS A 107 -6.94 -12.63 9.44
C LYS A 107 -5.53 -12.89 8.89
N ASP A 108 -5.27 -12.48 7.64
CA ASP A 108 -3.99 -12.70 6.97
C ASP A 108 -3.01 -11.54 7.20
N ILE A 109 -3.46 -10.45 7.84
CA ILE A 109 -2.61 -9.34 8.26
C ILE A 109 -1.80 -9.78 9.49
N LYS A 110 -0.52 -10.07 9.26
CA LYS A 110 0.41 -10.53 10.29
C LYS A 110 1.69 -9.70 10.20
N PHE A 111 2.05 -9.04 11.30
CA PHE A 111 3.36 -8.45 11.49
C PHE A 111 4.04 -9.28 12.58
N SER A 112 5.10 -10.00 12.20
CA SER A 112 5.90 -10.84 13.09
C SER A 112 7.14 -10.12 13.56
#